data_AF-A0AAV4H2X8-F1
#
_entry.id   AF-A0AAV4H2X8-F1
#
_cell.length_a   1.000
_cell.length_b   1.000
_cell.length_c   1.000
_cell.angle_alpha   90.00
_cell.angle_beta   90.00
_cell.angle_gamma   90.00
#
_symmetry.space_group_name_H-M   'P 1'
#
loop_
_entity.id
_entity.type
_entity.pdbx_description
1 polymer ?
#
loop_
_entity_poly.entity_id
_entity_poly.type
_entity_poly.pdbx_seq_one_letter_code
_entity_poly.pdbx_strand_id
1 'polypeptide(L)'
;MAVTAEQIALNSIVSLIKMNVKEIDRLNSRLERVGLNPKEAPSQTAVVPCIISDKDFDQEDDQGNKYKKVKVTFEQAYSKKPEVLAAIRRLDIPKESDHKFEVRVEDVNATDFNLVCLKRGGNETVVDYASVSYLSVPKV
;
A
#
# COMPACT_ATOMS: atom_id res chain seq x y z
N MET A 1 -4.75 51.65 -48.03
CA MET A 1 -3.60 50.80 -47.62
C MET A 1 -4.08 49.35 -47.61
N ALA A 2 -3.60 48.54 -48.55
CA ALA A 2 -4.03 47.15 -48.66
C ALA A 2 -3.29 46.29 -47.64
N VAL A 3 -4.02 45.52 -46.84
CA VAL A 3 -3.45 44.51 -45.95
C VAL A 3 -2.96 43.36 -46.86
N THR A 4 -1.67 43.04 -46.79
CA THR A 4 -1.07 42.01 -47.65
C THR A 4 -1.52 40.61 -47.20
N ALA A 5 -1.54 39.65 -48.12
CA ALA A 5 -1.90 38.25 -47.81
C ALA A 5 -1.03 37.66 -46.70
N GLU A 6 0.24 38.08 -46.61
CA GLU A 6 1.16 37.72 -45.52
C GLU A 6 0.67 38.22 -44.16
N GLN A 7 0.17 39.46 -44.07
CA GLN A 7 -0.35 40.01 -42.83
C GLN A 7 -1.60 39.25 -42.34
N ILE A 8 -2.44 38.77 -43.28
CA ILE A 8 -3.60 37.93 -42.96
C ILE A 8 -3.16 36.56 -42.43
N ALA A 9 -2.18 35.93 -43.08
CA ALA A 9 -1.63 34.65 -42.63
C ALA A 9 -0.99 34.76 -41.24
N LEU A 10 -0.23 35.83 -40.99
CA LEU A 10 0.41 36.09 -39.71
C LEU A 10 -0.64 36.25 -38.58
N ASN A 11 -1.71 37.02 -38.84
CA ASN A 11 -2.78 37.22 -37.87
C ASN A 11 -3.52 35.92 -37.54
N SER A 12 -3.74 35.04 -38.52
CA SER A 12 -4.34 33.72 -38.30
C SER A 12 -3.44 32.82 -37.45
N ILE A 13 -2.14 32.80 -37.69
CA ILE A 13 -1.17 32.03 -36.89
C ILE A 13 -1.15 32.53 -35.44
N VAL A 14 -1.09 33.85 -35.25
CA VAL A 14 -1.12 34.45 -33.90
C VAL A 14 -2.42 34.12 -33.16
N SER A 15 -3.55 34.10 -33.87
CA SER A 15 -4.84 33.70 -33.31
C SER A 15 -4.84 32.22 -32.86
N LEU A 16 -4.31 31.32 -33.69
CA LEU A 16 -4.14 29.90 -33.37
C LEU A 16 -3.26 29.67 -32.15
N ILE A 17 -2.12 30.37 -32.05
CA ILE A 17 -1.24 30.29 -30.88
C ILE A 17 -1.99 30.73 -29.61
N LYS A 18 -2.72 31.85 -29.67
CA LYS A 18 -3.50 32.35 -28.52
C LYS A 18 -4.60 31.36 -28.09
N MET A 19 -5.24 30.68 -29.04
CA MET A 19 -6.23 29.63 -28.73
C MET A 19 -5.58 28.43 -28.07
N ASN A 20 -4.43 27.97 -28.58
CA ASN A 20 -3.71 26.84 -27.99
C ASN A 20 -3.22 27.13 -26.57
N VAL A 21 -2.72 28.34 -26.30
CA VAL A 21 -2.32 28.76 -24.95
C VAL A 21 -3.50 28.69 -23.98
N LYS A 22 -4.67 29.22 -24.38
CA LYS A 22 -5.89 29.15 -23.56
C LYS A 22 -6.34 27.72 -23.28
N GLU A 23 -6.25 26.84 -24.28
CA GLU A 23 -6.63 25.44 -24.09
C GLU A 23 -5.66 24.70 -23.17
N ILE A 24 -4.35 25.00 -23.26
CA ILE A 24 -3.34 24.49 -22.30
C ILE A 24 -3.68 24.95 -20.88
N ASP A 25 -3.98 26.23 -20.67
CA ASP A 25 -4.36 26.75 -19.34
C ASP A 25 -5.65 26.09 -18.82
N ARG A 26 -6.61 25.85 -19.71
CA ARG A 26 -7.85 25.13 -19.39
C ARG A 26 -7.57 23.67 -19.02
N LEU A 27 -6.68 23.00 -19.73
CA LEU A 27 -6.29 21.62 -19.44
C LEU A 27 -5.52 21.53 -18.11
N ASN A 28 -4.61 22.47 -17.84
CA ASN A 28 -3.88 22.53 -16.58
C ASN A 28 -4.81 22.75 -15.38
N SER A 29 -5.74 23.72 -15.49
CA SER A 29 -6.74 23.95 -14.44
C SER A 29 -7.73 22.79 -14.28
N ARG A 30 -8.01 22.02 -15.33
CA ARG A 30 -8.73 20.75 -15.21
C ARG A 30 -7.90 19.68 -14.51
N LEU A 31 -6.61 19.57 -14.81
CA LEU A 31 -5.68 18.63 -14.15
C LEU A 31 -5.58 18.90 -12.64
N GLU A 32 -5.50 20.17 -12.24
CA GLU A 32 -5.55 20.57 -10.83
C GLU A 32 -6.88 20.18 -10.16
N ARG A 33 -8.01 20.26 -10.87
CA ARG A 33 -9.34 19.85 -10.37
C ARG A 33 -9.58 18.33 -10.37
N VAL A 34 -8.90 17.59 -11.25
CA VAL A 34 -8.99 16.11 -11.31
C VAL A 34 -8.32 15.48 -10.10
N GLY A 35 -7.59 16.23 -9.27
CA GLY A 35 -7.16 15.75 -7.97
C GLY A 35 -6.19 14.57 -8.10
N LEU A 36 -5.29 14.59 -9.08
CA LEU A 36 -4.03 13.89 -8.92
C LEU A 36 -3.26 14.63 -7.82
N ASN A 37 -3.64 14.37 -6.56
CA ASN A 37 -2.97 14.88 -5.37
C ASN A 37 -1.48 14.53 -5.49
N PRO A 38 -0.57 15.49 -5.68
CA PRO A 38 0.84 15.19 -5.98
C PRO A 38 1.63 14.56 -4.82
N LYS A 39 0.99 14.04 -3.76
CA LYS A 39 1.67 13.68 -2.50
C LYS A 39 1.06 12.52 -1.71
N GLU A 40 0.13 11.74 -2.25
CA GLU A 40 -0.25 10.50 -1.57
C GLU A 40 0.74 9.39 -1.91
N ALA A 41 1.32 8.78 -0.88
CA ALA A 41 2.21 7.64 -1.04
C ALA A 41 1.46 6.52 -1.77
N PRO A 42 2.09 5.85 -2.75
CA PRO A 42 1.44 4.78 -3.49
C PRO A 42 1.10 3.61 -2.57
N SER A 43 0.22 2.73 -3.04
CA SER A 43 0.01 1.43 -2.41
C SER A 43 1.34 0.66 -2.35
N GLN A 44 1.61 -0.01 -1.24
CA GLN A 44 2.85 -0.77 -1.03
C GLN A 44 2.53 -2.24 -0.79
N THR A 45 3.47 -3.11 -1.17
CA THR A 45 3.38 -4.54 -0.93
C THR A 45 4.75 -5.11 -0.63
N ALA A 46 4.82 -6.02 0.34
CA ALA A 46 6.02 -6.79 0.60
C ALA A 46 5.67 -8.15 1.20
N VAL A 47 6.67 -9.02 1.28
CA VAL A 47 6.60 -10.31 1.98
C VAL A 47 7.37 -10.19 3.28
N VAL A 48 6.72 -10.57 4.38
CA VAL A 48 7.30 -10.57 5.71
C VAL A 48 7.50 -12.01 6.16
N PRO A 49 8.73 -12.46 6.45
CA PRO A 49 8.96 -13.72 7.14
C PRO A 49 8.46 -13.54 8.58
N CYS A 50 7.31 -14.13 8.88
CA CYS A 50 6.68 -13.93 10.16
C CYS A 50 7.22 -14.93 11.19
N ILE A 51 7.30 -16.20 10.80
CA ILE A 51 7.79 -17.31 11.61
C ILE A 51 8.91 -18.01 10.84
N ILE A 52 10.09 -18.12 11.47
CA ILE A 52 11.24 -18.87 10.95
C ILE A 52 11.37 -20.23 11.66
N SER A 53 10.83 -20.33 12.87
CA SER A 53 10.76 -21.57 13.65
C SER A 53 9.64 -21.49 14.68
N ASP A 54 9.20 -22.64 15.22
CA ASP A 54 8.18 -22.67 16.27
C ASP A 54 8.60 -21.92 17.56
N LYS A 55 9.89 -21.67 17.75
CA LYS A 55 10.42 -20.92 18.89
C LYS A 55 10.20 -19.41 18.76
N ASP A 56 9.78 -18.94 17.60
CA ASP A 56 9.54 -17.53 17.34
C ASP A 56 8.30 -17.00 18.08
N PHE A 57 7.37 -17.86 18.50
CA PHE A 57 6.21 -17.44 19.27
C PHE A 57 6.63 -17.06 20.70
N ASP A 58 6.85 -15.77 20.92
CA ASP A 58 7.44 -15.20 22.13
C ASP A 58 6.41 -14.64 23.12
N GLN A 59 5.14 -14.59 22.72
CA GLN A 59 4.04 -14.09 23.53
C GLN A 59 2.91 -15.12 23.62
N GLU A 60 2.14 -15.03 24.70
CA GLU A 60 0.96 -15.85 24.95
C GLU A 60 -0.19 -14.93 25.37
N ASP A 61 -1.40 -15.18 24.86
CA ASP A 61 -2.61 -14.45 25.27
C ASP A 61 -3.32 -15.13 26.44
N ASP A 62 -4.36 -14.50 26.98
CA ASP A 62 -5.15 -15.02 28.11
C ASP A 62 -5.88 -16.34 27.78
N GLN A 63 -5.90 -16.75 26.51
CA GLN A 63 -6.49 -18.00 26.04
C GLN A 63 -5.44 -19.10 25.80
N GLY A 64 -4.17 -18.84 26.10
CA GLY A 64 -3.07 -19.77 25.86
C GLY A 64 -2.66 -19.89 24.39
N ASN A 65 -3.09 -18.96 23.53
CA ASN A 65 -2.62 -18.90 22.14
C ASN A 65 -1.25 -18.24 22.13
N LYS A 66 -0.33 -18.82 21.35
CA LYS A 66 1.02 -18.28 21.23
C LYS A 66 1.13 -17.45 19.96
N TYR A 67 1.75 -16.29 20.04
CA TYR A 67 1.87 -15.39 18.92
C TYR A 67 3.22 -14.68 18.89
N LYS A 68 3.55 -14.15 17.71
CA LYS A 68 4.67 -13.24 17.48
C LYS A 68 4.14 -11.97 16.83
N LYS A 69 4.61 -10.82 17.31
CA LYS A 69 4.36 -9.52 16.69
C LYS A 69 5.57 -9.10 15.89
N VAL A 70 5.38 -8.82 14.61
CA VAL A 70 6.40 -8.27 13.72
C VAL A 70 6.00 -6.86 13.33
N LYS A 71 6.81 -5.88 13.74
CA LYS A 71 6.63 -4.50 13.32
C LYS A 71 7.05 -4.36 11.86
N VAL A 72 6.14 -3.89 11.01
CA VAL A 72 6.37 -3.66 9.59
C VAL A 72 6.31 -2.16 9.32
N THR A 73 7.42 -1.60 8.84
CA THR A 73 7.52 -0.19 8.46
C THR A 73 7.29 -0.06 6.96
N PHE A 74 6.46 0.90 6.56
CA PHE A 74 6.27 1.24 5.15
C PHE A 74 7.54 1.93 4.60
N GLU A 75 7.87 1.68 3.34
CA GLU A 75 8.99 2.35 2.65
C GLU A 75 8.77 3.86 2.59
N GLN A 76 7.52 4.28 2.44
CA GLN A 76 7.09 5.66 2.50
C GLN A 76 5.93 5.84 3.48
N ALA A 77 6.02 6.87 4.31
CA ALA A 77 4.93 7.24 5.21
C ALA A 77 3.71 7.76 4.44
N TYR A 78 2.53 7.31 4.82
CA TYR A 78 1.26 7.83 4.33
C TYR A 78 0.91 9.16 5.03
N SER A 79 0.01 9.94 4.43
CA SER A 79 -0.54 11.16 5.04
C SER A 79 -1.56 10.86 6.15
N LYS A 80 -2.25 9.73 6.04
CA LYS A 80 -3.25 9.18 6.97
C LYS A 80 -3.00 7.68 7.15
N LYS A 81 -3.59 7.05 8.16
CA LYS A 81 -3.52 5.59 8.32
C LYS A 81 -4.06 4.89 7.05
N PRO A 82 -3.28 4.02 6.39
CA PRO A 82 -3.75 3.26 5.24
C PRO A 82 -4.70 2.14 5.69
N GLU A 83 -5.34 1.50 4.71
CA GLU A 83 -5.93 0.16 4.92
C GLU A 83 -4.88 -0.90 4.57
N VAL A 84 -4.78 -1.94 5.38
CA VAL A 84 -3.78 -2.99 5.20
C VAL A 84 -4.47 -4.34 5.18
N LEU A 85 -4.25 -5.08 4.10
CA LEU A 85 -4.65 -6.47 3.96
C LEU A 85 -3.41 -7.35 4.10
N ALA A 86 -3.48 -8.40 4.90
CA ALA A 86 -2.43 -9.40 5.03
C ALA A 86 -2.97 -10.77 4.62
N ALA A 87 -2.15 -11.54 3.90
CA ALA A 87 -2.50 -12.87 3.45
C ALA A 87 -1.31 -13.82 3.62
N ILE A 88 -1.58 -15.04 4.09
CA ILE A 88 -0.57 -16.09 4.20
C ILE A 88 -0.09 -16.45 2.79
N ARG A 89 1.21 -16.27 2.54
CA ARG A 89 1.85 -16.61 1.26
C ARG A 89 2.45 -18.01 1.27
N ARG A 90 3.04 -18.41 2.40
CA ARG A 90 3.58 -19.75 2.62
C ARG A 90 3.38 -20.12 4.08
N LEU A 91 2.96 -21.35 4.32
CA LEU A 91 2.77 -21.93 5.64
C LEU A 91 3.32 -23.36 5.59
N ASP A 92 4.20 -23.67 6.52
CA ASP A 92 4.81 -24.97 6.69
C ASP A 92 4.46 -25.49 8.09
N ILE A 93 3.61 -26.52 8.11
CA ILE A 93 3.12 -27.17 9.33
C ILE A 93 3.32 -28.68 9.14
N PRO A 94 3.95 -29.37 10.11
CA PRO A 94 4.07 -30.81 10.08
C PRO A 94 2.71 -31.49 9.99
N LYS A 95 2.61 -32.54 9.16
CA LYS A 95 1.36 -33.27 8.89
C LYS A 95 0.64 -33.77 10.16
N GLU A 96 1.40 -34.14 11.18
CA GLU A 96 0.88 -34.71 12.44
C GLU A 96 0.46 -33.63 13.46
N SER A 97 0.56 -32.35 13.09
CA SER A 97 0.24 -31.22 13.95
C SER A 97 -1.11 -30.59 13.59
N ASP A 98 -1.75 -29.96 14.56
CA ASP A 98 -3.00 -29.23 14.33
C ASP A 98 -2.77 -27.99 13.45
N HIS A 99 -3.62 -27.81 12.44
CA HIS A 99 -3.52 -26.69 11.51
C HIS A 99 -4.31 -25.46 12.00
N LYS A 100 -3.92 -24.91 13.16
CA LYS A 100 -4.61 -23.76 13.77
C LYS A 100 -3.73 -22.51 13.75
N PHE A 101 -3.53 -21.93 12.57
CA PHE A 101 -2.72 -20.72 12.37
C PHE A 101 -3.56 -19.54 11.86
N GLU A 102 -3.24 -18.35 12.35
CA GLU A 102 -3.94 -17.11 12.01
C GLU A 102 -2.94 -15.96 11.83
N VAL A 103 -3.28 -15.04 10.93
CA VAL A 103 -2.57 -13.76 10.76
C VAL A 103 -3.51 -12.60 11.02
N ARG A 104 -3.06 -11.60 11.77
CA ARG A 104 -3.79 -10.36 12.04
C ARG A 104 -2.94 -9.15 11.73
N VAL A 105 -3.61 -8.06 11.40
CA VAL A 105 -3.00 -6.74 11.28
C VAL A 105 -3.53 -5.91 12.43
N GLU A 106 -2.62 -5.40 13.26
CA GLU A 106 -2.93 -4.56 14.41
C GLU A 106 -2.18 -3.22 14.32
N ASP A 107 -2.66 -2.23 15.07
CA ASP A 107 -1.97 -0.94 15.28
C ASP A 107 -1.51 -0.22 14.00
N VAL A 108 -2.36 -0.19 12.97
CA VAL A 108 -2.03 0.48 11.70
C VAL A 108 -1.92 1.99 11.88
N ASN A 109 -0.71 2.50 11.65
CA ASN A 109 -0.36 3.92 11.65
C ASN A 109 0.01 4.37 10.23
N ALA A 110 0.34 5.66 10.08
CA ALA A 110 0.78 6.21 8.82
C ALA A 110 2.18 5.70 8.38
N THR A 111 3.00 5.21 9.31
CA THR A 111 4.40 4.81 9.08
C THR A 111 4.62 3.32 9.20
N ASP A 112 3.77 2.62 9.95
CA ASP A 112 3.97 1.22 10.31
C ASP A 112 2.66 0.53 10.70
N PHE A 113 2.75 -0.79 10.89
CA PHE A 113 1.72 -1.60 11.53
C PHE A 113 2.36 -2.82 12.21
N ASN A 114 1.61 -3.51 13.05
CA ASN A 114 2.01 -4.79 13.64
C ASN A 114 1.36 -5.94 12.87
N LEU A 115 2.17 -6.81 12.28
CA LEU A 115 1.73 -8.10 11.78
C LEU A 115 1.79 -9.11 12.92
N VAL A 116 0.67 -9.70 13.28
CA VAL A 116 0.58 -10.72 14.33
C VAL A 116 0.40 -12.08 13.70
N CYS A 117 1.31 -13.01 13.97
CA CYS A 117 1.19 -14.41 13.58
C CYS A 117 0.95 -15.26 14.81
N LEU A 118 -0.17 -15.98 14.82
CA LEU A 118 -0.70 -16.63 15.99
C LEU A 118 -1.00 -18.09 15.69
N LYS A 119 -0.64 -18.96 16.63
CA LYS A 119 -1.08 -20.35 16.67
C LYS A 119 -2.01 -20.60 17.84
N ARG A 120 -3.10 -21.33 17.61
CA ARG A 120 -4.09 -21.69 18.64
C ARG A 120 -3.85 -23.11 19.14
N GLY A 121 -4.26 -23.38 20.38
CA GLY A 121 -4.13 -24.72 20.99
C GLY A 121 -2.76 -25.02 21.59
N GLY A 122 -1.99 -23.98 21.96
CA GLY A 122 -0.71 -24.15 22.66
C GLY A 122 0.34 -24.94 21.88
N ASN A 123 0.73 -26.11 22.39
CA ASN A 123 1.80 -26.95 21.84
C ASN A 123 1.33 -27.99 20.81
N GLU A 124 0.03 -28.10 20.55
CA GLU A 124 -0.54 -29.03 19.55
C GLU A 124 -0.28 -28.56 18.12
N THR A 125 -0.26 -27.25 17.93
CA THR A 125 0.10 -26.59 16.67
C THR A 125 1.60 -26.29 16.67
N VAL A 126 2.30 -26.78 15.65
CA VAL A 126 3.73 -26.54 15.40
C VAL A 126 3.83 -25.85 14.05
N VAL A 127 4.52 -24.71 14.00
CA VAL A 127 4.71 -23.97 12.75
C VAL A 127 6.21 -23.87 12.48
N ASP A 128 6.68 -24.58 11.47
CA ASP A 128 8.10 -24.57 11.09
C ASP A 128 8.44 -23.27 10.35
N TYR A 129 7.52 -22.79 9.50
CA TYR A 129 7.72 -21.56 8.75
C TYR A 129 6.41 -20.91 8.35
N ALA A 130 6.34 -19.59 8.43
CA ALA A 130 5.25 -18.80 7.87
C ALA A 130 5.73 -17.49 7.29
N SER A 131 5.29 -17.18 6.06
CA SER A 131 5.48 -15.88 5.43
C SER A 131 4.14 -15.29 5.01
N VAL A 132 4.02 -13.99 5.16
CA VAL A 132 2.78 -13.25 4.93
C VAL A 132 3.07 -12.15 3.93
N SER A 133 2.24 -12.01 2.91
CA SER A 133 2.26 -10.83 2.05
C SER A 133 1.29 -9.79 2.58
N TYR A 134 1.64 -8.52 2.48
CA TYR A 134 0.70 -7.44 2.75
C TYR A 134 0.48 -6.56 1.53
N LEU A 135 -0.67 -5.90 1.50
CA LEU A 135 -1.01 -4.80 0.61
C LEU A 135 -1.52 -3.65 1.47
N SER A 136 -0.85 -2.49 1.41
CA SER A 136 -1.33 -1.26 2.01
C SER A 136 -1.89 -0.33 0.93
N VAL A 137 -3.05 0.25 1.18
CA VAL A 137 -3.75 1.17 0.27
C VAL A 137 -3.99 2.49 0.99
N PRO A 138 -3.59 3.65 0.42
CA PRO A 138 -3.90 4.95 1.01
C PRO A 138 -5.42 5.17 1.08
N LYS A 139 -5.91 5.71 2.19
CA LYS A 139 -7.30 6.16 2.30
C LYS A 139 -7.45 7.51 1.62
N VAL A 140 -8.22 7.55 0.54
CA VAL A 140 -8.63 8.78 -0.18
C VAL A 140 -9.54 9.62 0.71
#